data_AF-A0A1I0H1W3-F1
#
_entry.id   AF-A0A1I0H1W3-F1
#
_cell.length_a   1.000
_cell.length_b   1.000
_cell.length_c   1.000
_cell.angle_alpha   90.00
_cell.angle_beta   90.00
_cell.angle_gamma   90.00
#
_symmetry.space_group_name_H-M   'P 1'
#
loop_
_entity.id
_entity.type
_entity.pdbx_description
1 polymer ?
#
loop_
_entity_poly.entity_id
_entity_poly.type
_entity_poly.pdbx_seq_one_letter_code
_entity_poly.pdbx_strand_id
1 'polypeptide(L)'
;MIKQFNEVNGLYIEKIVGQDRLAYAMSDTEDLYDLIEYAERGGYQGSVIKFYDFDNGNVYMPFEKKRDVIYGKSVYTDGFYYFLQADYGLKKVTLYKYFPETMLKAVAEFGMDEVNLYNLTIIGERCML
;
A
#
# COMPACT_ATOMS: atom_id res chain seq x y z
N MET A 1 13.55 27.50 4.89
CA MET A 1 12.22 27.38 4.24
C MET A 1 11.67 26.02 4.63
N ILE A 2 10.48 25.96 5.24
CA ILE A 2 9.85 24.69 5.63
C ILE A 2 9.17 24.13 4.38
N LYS A 3 9.55 22.93 3.95
CA LYS A 3 8.81 22.21 2.90
C LYS A 3 7.50 21.68 3.51
N GLN A 4 6.38 21.89 2.81
CA GLN A 4 5.06 21.41 3.21
C GLN A 4 4.54 20.46 2.14
N PHE A 5 3.75 19.47 2.55
CA PHE A 5 3.02 18.65 1.61
C PHE A 5 1.82 19.43 1.05
N ASN A 6 1.52 19.20 -0.22
CA ASN A 6 0.37 19.79 -0.90
C ASN A 6 -0.97 19.29 -0.34
N GLU A 7 -0.97 18.16 0.38
CA GLU A 7 -2.13 17.60 1.07
C GLU A 7 -1.76 17.15 2.49
N VAL A 8 -2.60 17.49 3.48
CA VAL A 8 -2.42 17.08 4.89
C VAL A 8 -3.72 16.49 5.41
N ASN A 9 -3.69 15.22 5.78
CA ASN A 9 -4.89 14.41 6.04
C ASN A 9 -4.92 13.81 7.46
N GLY A 10 -3.93 14.11 8.30
CA GLY A 10 -3.79 13.51 9.63
C GLY A 10 -3.47 12.02 9.63
N LEU A 11 -2.96 11.48 8.52
CA LEU A 11 -2.55 10.07 8.42
C LEU A 11 -1.16 9.86 9.04
N TYR A 12 -0.94 8.68 9.59
CA TYR A 12 0.38 8.26 10.05
C TYR A 12 1.27 7.94 8.84
N ILE A 13 2.33 8.74 8.65
CA ILE A 13 3.28 8.60 7.56
C ILE A 13 4.43 7.68 8.00
N GLU A 14 4.58 6.56 7.32
CA GLU A 14 5.65 5.58 7.54
C GLU A 14 6.74 5.71 6.47
N LYS A 15 8.01 5.77 6.92
CA LYS A 15 9.16 5.81 6.02
C LYS A 15 9.35 4.44 5.36
N ILE A 16 9.58 4.43 4.04
CA ILE A 16 9.90 3.20 3.31
C ILE A 16 11.41 2.98 3.39
N VAL A 17 11.81 1.88 4.03
CA VAL A 17 13.22 1.52 4.22
C VAL A 17 13.91 1.26 2.87
N GLY A 18 15.18 1.67 2.74
CA GLY A 18 16.00 1.50 1.53
C GLY A 18 16.06 2.74 0.61
N GLN A 19 15.36 3.81 0.97
CA GLN A 19 15.37 5.09 0.25
C GLN A 19 14.98 6.26 1.19
N ASP A 20 15.13 7.50 0.72
CA ASP A 20 14.86 8.72 1.50
C ASP A 20 13.84 9.67 0.86
N ARG A 21 13.29 9.34 -0.32
CA ARG A 21 12.44 10.23 -1.11
C ARG A 21 10.96 10.14 -0.77
N LEU A 22 10.39 8.93 -0.77
CA LEU A 22 8.97 8.72 -0.49
C LEU A 22 8.75 8.14 0.91
N ALA A 23 7.66 8.57 1.53
CA ALA A 23 7.02 7.83 2.61
C ALA A 23 5.61 7.42 2.16
N TYR A 24 4.96 6.54 2.89
CA TYR A 24 3.58 6.14 2.58
C TYR A 24 2.69 6.21 3.82
N ALA A 25 1.39 6.30 3.59
CA ALA A 25 0.38 6.17 4.62
C ALA A 25 -0.81 5.39 4.09
N MET A 26 -1.50 4.72 5.00
CA MET A 26 -2.80 4.10 4.73
C MET A 26 -3.87 4.80 5.59
N SER A 27 -5.12 4.81 5.12
CA SER A 27 -6.23 5.46 5.86
C SER A 27 -6.60 4.75 7.16
N ASP A 28 -6.14 3.53 7.34
CA ASP A 28 -6.48 2.62 8.41
C ASP A 28 -5.26 1.75 8.72
N THR A 29 -5.35 1.03 9.83
CA THR A 29 -4.29 0.19 10.38
C THR A 29 -4.66 -1.29 10.35
N GLU A 30 -5.64 -1.64 9.51
CA GLU A 30 -6.15 -2.99 9.38
C GLU A 30 -5.14 -3.86 8.59
N ASP A 31 -5.12 -5.15 8.91
CA ASP A 31 -4.29 -6.14 8.24
C ASP A 31 -5.08 -6.87 7.14
N LEU A 32 -4.37 -7.48 6.18
CA LEU A 32 -5.00 -8.13 5.03
C LEU A 32 -6.06 -9.18 5.42
N TYR A 33 -5.86 -9.89 6.53
CA TYR A 33 -6.76 -10.95 7.00
C TYR A 33 -8.07 -10.40 7.60
N ASP A 34 -8.10 -9.13 8.04
CA ASP A 34 -9.31 -8.51 8.59
C ASP A 34 -10.43 -8.42 7.56
N LEU A 35 -10.10 -8.41 6.26
CA LEU A 35 -11.09 -8.48 5.18
C LEU A 35 -12.04 -9.68 5.30
N ILE A 36 -11.56 -10.81 5.80
CA ILE A 36 -12.38 -12.02 5.99
C ILE A 36 -13.44 -11.75 7.07
N GLU A 37 -13.03 -11.19 8.20
CA GLU A 37 -13.96 -10.82 9.29
C GLU A 37 -14.94 -9.73 8.85
N TYR A 38 -14.46 -8.72 8.13
CA TYR A 38 -15.30 -7.65 7.63
C TYR A 38 -16.39 -8.15 6.71
N ALA A 39 -16.08 -9.11 5.84
CA ALA A 39 -17.05 -9.68 4.94
C ALA A 39 -18.24 -10.35 5.66
N GLU A 40 -17.99 -10.99 6.81
CA GLU A 40 -19.04 -11.58 7.65
C GLU A 40 -19.91 -10.52 8.33
N ARG A 41 -19.37 -9.30 8.53
CA ARG A 41 -20.02 -8.18 9.21
C ARG A 41 -20.61 -7.14 8.26
N GLY A 42 -20.80 -7.51 6.99
CA GLY A 42 -21.41 -6.64 5.98
C GLY A 42 -20.41 -5.91 5.08
N GLY A 43 -19.13 -6.25 5.13
CA GLY A 43 -18.07 -5.76 4.26
C GLY A 43 -17.25 -4.62 4.85
N TYR A 44 -16.16 -4.30 4.16
CA TYR A 44 -15.20 -3.28 4.51
C TYR A 44 -15.39 -2.04 3.65
N GLN A 45 -15.34 -0.83 4.22
CA GLN A 45 -15.51 0.41 3.43
C GLN A 45 -14.38 0.67 2.44
N GLY A 46 -13.27 -0.06 2.57
CA GLY A 46 -12.06 0.15 1.80
C GLY A 46 -11.08 1.05 2.51
N SER A 47 -9.82 0.89 2.15
CA SER A 47 -8.71 1.75 2.54
C SER A 47 -8.23 2.59 1.35
N VAL A 48 -7.40 3.58 1.61
CA VAL A 48 -6.55 4.23 0.60
C VAL A 48 -5.09 4.08 0.99
N ILE A 49 -4.22 3.95 0.00
CA ILE A 49 -2.77 4.09 0.16
C ILE A 49 -2.32 5.40 -0.49
N LYS A 50 -1.47 6.16 0.19
CA LYS A 50 -0.91 7.43 -0.28
C LYS A 50 0.61 7.42 -0.18
N PHE A 51 1.28 8.06 -1.11
CA PHE A 51 2.72 8.24 -1.14
C PHE A 51 3.08 9.73 -1.09
N TYR A 52 3.95 10.09 -0.15
CA TYR A 52 4.35 11.46 0.15
C TYR A 52 5.77 11.67 -0.33
N ASP A 53 5.98 12.62 -1.24
CA ASP A 53 7.29 12.91 -1.83
C ASP A 53 7.98 14.07 -1.13
N PHE A 54 9.07 13.78 -0.42
CA PHE A 54 9.84 14.76 0.34
C PHE A 54 10.64 15.72 -0.57
N ASP A 55 10.87 15.36 -1.83
CA ASP A 55 11.63 16.20 -2.75
C ASP A 55 10.79 17.40 -3.21
N ASN A 56 9.55 17.14 -3.62
CA ASN A 56 8.67 18.14 -4.26
C ASN A 56 7.40 18.50 -3.45
N GLY A 57 7.07 17.77 -2.38
CA GLY A 57 5.87 18.00 -1.56
C GLY A 57 4.58 17.42 -2.10
N ASN A 58 4.61 16.69 -3.23
CA ASN A 58 3.43 16.06 -3.80
C ASN A 58 2.97 14.87 -2.97
N VAL A 59 1.66 14.61 -3.03
CA VAL A 59 1.02 13.44 -2.43
C VAL A 59 0.31 12.69 -3.55
N TYR A 60 0.63 11.41 -3.68
CA TYR A 60 0.16 10.54 -4.76
C TYR A 60 -0.75 9.46 -4.20
N MET A 61 -1.90 9.27 -4.85
CA MET A 61 -2.87 8.24 -4.49
C MET A 61 -3.07 7.33 -5.71
N PRO A 62 -2.41 6.15 -5.79
CA PRO A 62 -2.41 5.33 -6.99
C PRO A 62 -3.78 4.73 -7.35
N PHE A 63 -4.72 4.71 -6.40
CA PHE A 63 -6.06 4.16 -6.58
C PHE A 63 -7.11 5.03 -5.88
N GLU A 64 -8.30 5.11 -6.46
CA GLU A 64 -9.47 5.62 -5.76
C GLU A 64 -9.89 4.65 -4.64
N LYS A 65 -10.50 5.19 -3.57
CA LYS A 65 -11.04 4.36 -2.49
C LYS A 65 -12.10 3.41 -3.02
N LYS A 66 -11.93 2.11 -2.78
CA LYS A 66 -12.86 1.07 -3.23
C LYS A 66 -13.27 0.18 -2.05
N ARG A 67 -14.57 -0.11 -1.94
CA ARG A 67 -15.12 -1.05 -0.95
C ARG A 67 -14.40 -2.39 -1.04
N ASP A 68 -14.19 -3.03 0.11
CA ASP A 68 -13.62 -4.37 0.23
C ASP A 68 -12.17 -4.49 -0.29
N VAL A 69 -11.46 -3.36 -0.40
CA VAL A 69 -10.04 -3.28 -0.78
C VAL A 69 -9.17 -2.79 0.37
N ILE A 70 -8.12 -3.54 0.66
CA ILE A 70 -7.09 -3.21 1.66
C ILE A 70 -5.68 -3.30 1.05
N TYR A 71 -4.76 -2.51 1.60
CA TYR A 71 -3.36 -2.48 1.15
C TYR A 71 -2.43 -3.04 2.22
N GLY A 72 -1.36 -3.70 1.77
CA GLY A 72 -0.25 -4.11 2.63
C GLY A 72 0.84 -3.05 2.69
N LYS A 73 1.79 -3.23 3.61
CA LYS A 73 2.97 -2.37 3.77
C LYS A 73 3.75 -2.22 2.46
N SER A 74 4.30 -1.03 2.25
CA SER A 74 5.14 -0.75 1.08
C SER A 74 6.62 -1.04 1.35
N VAL A 75 7.27 -1.65 0.37
CA VAL A 75 8.69 -1.99 0.37
C VAL A 75 9.36 -1.35 -0.84
N TYR A 76 10.61 -0.90 -0.69
CA TYR A 76 11.41 -0.38 -1.79
C TYR A 76 12.52 -1.38 -2.18
N THR A 77 12.63 -1.68 -3.47
CA THR A 77 13.72 -2.48 -4.04
C THR A 77 13.87 -2.17 -5.52
N ASP A 78 15.09 -2.31 -6.07
CA ASP A 78 15.39 -2.12 -7.50
C ASP A 78 14.88 -0.81 -8.12
N GLY A 79 14.78 0.28 -7.33
CA GLY A 79 14.30 1.57 -7.82
C GLY A 79 12.78 1.76 -7.79
N PHE A 80 12.00 0.79 -7.28
CA PHE A 80 10.54 0.83 -7.29
C PHE A 80 9.94 0.49 -5.92
N TYR A 81 8.69 0.91 -5.74
CA TYR A 81 7.86 0.60 -4.59
C TYR A 81 6.97 -0.59 -4.90
N TYR A 82 6.94 -1.54 -3.97
CA TYR A 82 6.12 -2.73 -4.06
C TYR A 82 5.17 -2.78 -2.89
N PHE A 83 3.92 -3.12 -3.14
CA PHE A 83 2.90 -3.29 -2.10
C PHE A 83 1.81 -4.25 -2.59
N LEU A 84 1.16 -4.90 -1.63
CA LEU A 84 0.02 -5.78 -1.91
C LEU A 84 -1.28 -4.97 -1.88
N GLN A 85 -2.23 -5.38 -2.70
CA GLN A 85 -3.63 -5.01 -2.61
C GLN A 85 -4.44 -6.29 -2.51
N ALA A 86 -5.23 -6.45 -1.45
CA ALA A 86 -6.24 -7.51 -1.38
C ALA A 86 -7.60 -6.91 -1.69
N ASP A 87 -8.31 -7.51 -2.64
CA ASP A 87 -9.66 -7.15 -3.07
C ASP A 87 -10.58 -8.34 -2.79
N TYR A 88 -11.39 -8.23 -1.74
CA TYR A 88 -12.28 -9.31 -1.33
C TYR A 88 -13.47 -9.49 -2.29
N GLY A 89 -13.90 -8.43 -2.98
CA GLY A 89 -14.95 -8.49 -3.99
C GLY A 89 -14.52 -9.30 -5.21
N LEU A 90 -13.25 -9.17 -5.61
CA LEU A 90 -12.66 -9.93 -6.72
C LEU A 90 -12.03 -11.26 -6.27
N LYS A 91 -11.92 -11.51 -4.97
CA LYS A 91 -11.22 -12.68 -4.39
C LYS A 91 -9.77 -12.79 -4.85
N LYS A 92 -9.08 -11.64 -4.91
CA LYS A 92 -7.72 -11.55 -5.42
C LYS A 92 -6.79 -10.83 -4.47
N VAL A 93 -5.52 -11.21 -4.52
CA VAL A 93 -4.41 -10.44 -4.00
C VAL A 93 -3.47 -10.09 -5.15
N THR A 94 -3.16 -8.82 -5.32
CA THR A 94 -2.30 -8.32 -6.39
C THR A 94 -1.05 -7.67 -5.80
N LEU A 95 0.11 -8.07 -6.31
CA LEU A 95 1.37 -7.38 -6.06
C LEU A 95 1.58 -6.30 -7.12
N TYR A 96 1.70 -5.05 -6.69
CA TYR A 96 1.99 -3.93 -7.56
C TYR A 96 3.47 -3.54 -7.52
N LYS A 97 4.00 -3.17 -8.69
CA LYS A 97 5.23 -2.40 -8.86
C LYS A 97 4.83 -0.96 -9.19
N TYR A 98 5.34 -0.01 -8.43
CA TYR A 98 4.90 1.37 -8.44
C TYR A 98 6.06 2.36 -8.41
N PHE A 99 5.90 3.44 -9.15
CA PHE A 99 6.67 4.68 -9.02
C PHE A 99 5.76 5.85 -9.45
N PRO A 100 5.57 6.88 -8.61
CA PRO A 100 4.65 7.98 -8.92
C PRO A 100 4.84 8.58 -10.31
N GLU A 101 3.72 8.81 -10.99
CA GLU A 101 3.63 9.43 -12.33
C GLU A 101 4.38 8.68 -13.46
N THR A 102 5.04 7.58 -13.15
CA THR A 102 5.89 6.84 -14.09
C THR A 102 5.36 5.43 -14.33
N MET A 103 5.00 4.71 -13.27
CA MET A 103 4.62 3.30 -13.38
C MET A 103 3.66 2.88 -12.29
N LEU A 104 2.59 2.18 -12.68
CA LEU A 104 1.78 1.36 -11.80
C LEU A 104 1.45 0.07 -12.56
N LYS A 105 2.02 -1.06 -12.14
CA LYS A 105 1.91 -2.32 -12.86
C LYS A 105 1.65 -3.47 -11.89
N ALA A 106 0.60 -4.26 -12.12
CA ALA A 106 0.44 -5.56 -11.47
C ALA A 106 1.55 -6.50 -11.98
N VAL A 107 2.36 -7.04 -11.06
CA VAL A 107 3.47 -7.94 -11.40
C VAL A 107 3.21 -9.39 -10.98
N ALA A 108 2.26 -9.61 -10.08
CA ALA A 108 1.71 -10.92 -9.75
C ALA A 108 0.26 -10.78 -9.25
N GLU A 109 -0.55 -11.80 -9.49
CA GLU A 109 -1.91 -11.92 -8.95
C GLU A 109 -2.09 -13.34 -8.40
N PHE A 110 -2.80 -13.44 -7.30
CA PHE A 110 -3.12 -14.68 -6.61
C PHE A 110 -4.60 -14.73 -6.31
N GLY A 111 -5.19 -15.93 -6.36
CA GLY A 111 -6.46 -16.19 -5.71
C GLY A 111 -6.32 -15.98 -4.20
N MET A 112 -7.34 -15.39 -3.57
CA MET A 112 -7.32 -15.17 -2.12
C MET A 112 -7.30 -16.49 -1.32
N ASP A 113 -7.74 -17.59 -1.93
CA ASP A 113 -7.69 -18.96 -1.42
C ASP A 113 -6.32 -19.65 -1.63
N GLU A 114 -5.46 -19.10 -2.49
CA GLU A 114 -4.11 -19.63 -2.77
C GLU A 114 -3.05 -19.10 -1.78
N VAL A 115 -3.39 -18.07 -1.00
CA VAL A 115 -2.47 -17.39 -0.09
C VAL A 115 -3.05 -17.29 1.32
N ASN A 116 -2.17 -17.34 2.33
CA ASN A 116 -2.57 -17.12 3.71
C ASN A 116 -2.41 -15.65 4.09
N LEU A 117 -3.52 -14.91 4.14
CA LEU A 117 -3.54 -13.47 4.45
C LEU A 117 -2.95 -13.12 5.83
N TYR A 118 -2.93 -14.05 6.80
CA TYR A 118 -2.32 -13.80 8.12
C TYR A 118 -0.80 -13.68 8.06
N ASN A 119 -0.16 -14.37 7.12
CA ASN A 119 1.30 -14.44 7.01
C ASN A 119 1.82 -13.81 5.70
N LEU A 120 0.95 -13.18 4.92
CA LEU A 120 1.31 -12.63 3.63
C LEU A 120 1.86 -11.22 3.79
N THR A 121 3.17 -11.08 3.61
CA THR A 121 3.85 -9.79 3.61
C THR A 121 4.97 -9.78 2.59
N ILE A 122 5.32 -8.60 2.08
CA ILE A 122 6.48 -8.42 1.23
C ILE A 122 7.70 -8.22 2.14
N ILE A 123 8.74 -8.99 1.89
CA ILE A 123 10.03 -8.80 2.55
C ILE A 123 10.95 -8.10 1.57
N GLY A 124 11.40 -6.90 1.93
CA GLY A 124 12.41 -6.16 1.17
C GLY A 124 13.81 -6.71 1.34
N GLU A 125 14.75 -6.10 0.63
CA GLU A 125 16.16 -6.42 0.81
C GLU A 125 16.64 -6.06 2.22
N ARG A 126 17.58 -6.86 2.76
CA ARG A 126 18.23 -6.53 4.02
C ARG A 126 18.95 -5.19 3.87
N CYS A 127 18.60 -4.22 4.71
CA CYS A 127 19.48 -3.08 4.93
C CYS A 127 20.79 -3.57 5.57
N MET A 128 21.89 -3.48 4.84
CA MET A 128 23.21 -3.49 5.46
C MET A 128 23.39 -2.13 6.14
N LEU A 129 23.24 -2.10 7.46
CA LEU A 129 23.57 -0.96 8.32
C LEU A 129 25.08 -0.79 8.43
#